data_AF-A0A9X6XKR4-F1
#
_entry.id   AF-A0A9X6XKR4-F1
#
_cell.length_a   1.000
_cell.length_b   1.000
_cell.length_c   1.000
_cell.angle_alpha   90.00
_cell.angle_beta   90.00
_cell.angle_gamma   90.00
#
_symmetry.space_group_name_H-M   'P 1'
#
loop_
_entity.id
_entity.type
_entity.pdbx_description
1 polymer ?
#
loop_
_entity_poly.entity_id
_entity_poly.type
_entity_poly.pdbx_seq_one_letter_code
_entity_poly.pdbx_strand_id
1 'polypeptide(L)'
;MKIKEILSRDDLRFGDVVYDRTVDKHFMLACSFVKFDTFACVIDLECGVALSDDTAVGNSVKFWEDFFGDDDVELVDEYKAVRETEEDNDTD
;
A
#
# COMPACT_ATOMS: atom_id res chain seq x y z
N MET A 1 -1.06 15.14 -0.81
CA MET A 1 -1.46 14.73 0.55
C MET A 1 -0.25 14.05 1.20
N LYS A 2 -0.09 14.01 2.52
CA LYS A 2 1.02 13.23 3.10
C LYS A 2 0.62 11.77 3.28
N ILE A 3 1.59 10.85 3.24
CA ILE A 3 1.31 9.41 3.41
C ILE A 3 0.62 9.14 4.75
N LYS A 4 1.01 9.85 5.81
CA LYS A 4 0.39 9.78 7.14
C LYS A 4 -1.10 10.13 7.11
N GLU A 5 -1.50 11.07 6.25
CA GLU A 5 -2.91 11.44 6.07
C GLU A 5 -3.66 10.35 5.30
N ILE A 6 -3.04 9.73 4.28
CA ILE A 6 -3.61 8.59 3.55
C ILE A 6 -3.77 7.37 4.46
N LEU A 7 -2.74 7.05 5.25
CA LEU A 7 -2.72 5.90 6.17
C LEU A 7 -3.67 6.07 7.36
N SER A 8 -4.04 7.30 7.70
CA SER A 8 -5.06 7.56 8.72
C SER A 8 -6.48 7.25 8.25
N ARG A 9 -6.67 6.95 6.95
CA ARG A 9 -7.95 6.47 6.46
C ARG A 9 -8.10 4.98 6.80
N ASP A 10 -9.21 4.62 7.43
CA ASP A 10 -9.54 3.23 7.81
C ASP A 10 -9.73 2.28 6.58
N ASP A 11 -9.75 2.84 5.37
CA ASP A 11 -10.10 2.15 4.12
C ASP A 11 -8.92 1.80 3.21
N LEU A 12 -7.68 2.08 3.64
CA LEU A 12 -6.49 1.73 2.86
C LEU A 12 -6.28 0.20 2.85
N ARG A 13 -6.04 -0.37 1.68
CA ARG A 13 -5.90 -1.81 1.47
C ARG A 13 -4.64 -2.16 0.65
N PHE A 14 -4.16 -3.38 0.82
CA PHE A 14 -3.21 -3.95 -0.13
C PHE A 14 -3.83 -3.98 -1.53
N GLY A 15 -3.05 -3.60 -2.53
CA GLY A 15 -3.47 -3.43 -3.92
C GLY A 15 -3.80 -1.98 -4.29
N ASP A 16 -4.00 -1.09 -3.32
CA ASP A 16 -4.22 0.33 -3.59
C ASP A 16 -2.99 0.96 -4.26
N VAL A 17 -3.22 1.90 -5.17
CA VAL A 17 -2.16 2.58 -5.92
C VAL A 17 -2.02 4.01 -5.41
N VAL A 18 -0.80 4.32 -4.99
CA VAL A 18 -0.37 5.63 -4.53
C VAL A 18 0.54 6.24 -5.59
N TYR A 19 0.23 7.45 -6.03
CA TYR A 19 1.11 8.26 -6.84
C TYR A 19 1.94 9.17 -5.92
N ASP A 20 3.26 9.07 -6.02
CA ASP A 20 4.23 9.91 -5.32
C ASP A 20 4.70 11.03 -6.25
N ARG A 21 4.30 12.26 -5.91
CA ARG A 21 4.62 13.47 -6.67
C ARG A 21 6.04 13.98 -6.42
N THR A 22 6.69 13.54 -5.34
CA THR A 22 8.09 13.90 -5.06
C THR A 22 9.02 13.28 -6.10
N VAL A 23 8.75 12.01 -6.45
CA VAL A 23 9.60 11.25 -7.38
C VAL A 23 8.94 10.95 -8.73
N ASP A 24 7.69 11.39 -8.93
CA ASP A 24 6.90 11.22 -10.16
C ASP A 24 6.71 9.75 -10.54
N LYS A 25 6.19 8.95 -9.59
CA LYS A 25 6.01 7.49 -9.74
C LYS A 25 4.76 6.93 -9.08
N HIS A 26 4.30 5.78 -9.56
CA HIS A 26 3.19 5.03 -9.02
C HIS A 26 3.68 3.80 -8.26
N PHE A 27 3.16 3.65 -7.06
CA PHE A 27 3.46 2.55 -6.18
C PHE A 27 2.17 1.82 -5.82
N MET A 28 2.15 0.51 -5.97
CA MET A 28 1.07 -0.32 -5.41
C MET A 28 1.46 -0.78 -4.02
N LEU A 29 0.57 -0.58 -3.05
CA LEU A 29 0.74 -1.08 -1.68
C LEU A 29 0.63 -2.60 -1.69
N ALA A 30 1.62 -3.30 -1.18
CA ALA A 30 1.69 -4.75 -1.29
C ALA A 30 2.21 -5.40 0.00
N CYS A 31 2.12 -6.73 0.03
CA CYS A 31 2.80 -7.55 1.02
C CYS A 31 3.46 -8.74 0.30
N SER A 32 4.58 -9.19 0.85
CA SER A 32 5.28 -10.39 0.40
C SER A 32 5.06 -11.51 1.40
N PHE A 33 4.70 -12.69 0.90
CA PHE A 33 4.55 -13.90 1.69
C PHE A 33 5.77 -14.79 1.49
N VAL A 34 6.70 -14.79 2.45
CA VAL A 34 7.89 -15.65 2.39
C VAL A 34 7.84 -16.68 3.51
N LYS A 35 7.31 -17.87 3.20
CA LYS A 35 7.21 -19.16 3.96
C LYS A 35 6.81 -19.14 5.45
N PHE A 36 7.20 -18.16 6.24
CA PHE A 36 6.89 -18.02 7.67
C PHE A 36 6.61 -16.58 8.11
N ASP A 37 6.88 -15.57 7.26
CA ASP A 37 6.63 -14.16 7.59
C ASP A 37 5.92 -13.43 6.44
N THR A 38 4.98 -12.55 6.81
CA THR A 38 4.40 -11.55 5.93
C THR A 38 5.07 -10.22 6.24
N PHE A 39 5.76 -9.63 5.27
CA PHE A 39 6.30 -8.28 5.40
C PHE A 39 5.68 -7.36 4.36
N ALA A 40 5.58 -6.09 4.71
CA ALA A 40 5.04 -5.08 3.83
C ALA A 40 6.06 -4.67 2.78
N CYS A 41 5.54 -4.40 1.59
CA CYS A 41 6.33 -3.88 0.49
C CYS A 41 5.49 -2.88 -0.32
N VAL A 42 6.14 -2.24 -1.27
CA VAL A 42 5.47 -1.54 -2.35
C VAL A 42 5.98 -2.07 -3.68
N ILE A 43 5.18 -1.99 -4.73
CA ILE A 43 5.62 -2.34 -6.09
C ILE A 43 5.71 -1.04 -6.88
N ASP A 44 6.91 -0.70 -7.35
CA ASP A 44 7.15 0.35 -8.35
C ASP A 44 6.51 -0.10 -9.67
N LEU A 45 5.46 0.58 -10.09
CA LEU A 45 4.66 0.18 -11.25
C LEU A 45 5.32 0.57 -12.58
N GLU A 46 6.25 1.53 -12.56
CA GLU A 46 7.03 1.90 -13.74
C GLU A 46 8.03 0.81 -14.13
N CYS A 47 8.64 0.17 -13.14
CA CYS A 47 9.69 -0.84 -13.35
C CYS A 47 9.22 -2.28 -13.08
N GLY A 48 8.05 -2.46 -12.45
CA GLY A 48 7.53 -3.77 -12.04
C GLY A 48 8.36 -4.44 -10.93
N VAL A 49 9.01 -3.64 -10.09
CA VAL A 49 9.94 -4.13 -9.05
C VAL A 49 9.31 -3.96 -7.68
N ALA A 50 9.34 -5.03 -6.88
CA ALA A 50 8.98 -4.97 -5.47
C ALA A 50 10.12 -4.31 -4.68
N LEU A 51 9.79 -3.24 -3.97
CA LEU A 51 10.66 -2.56 -3.02
C LEU A 51 10.19 -2.95 -1.62
N SER A 52 11.01 -3.75 -0.95
CA SER A 52 10.81 -4.16 0.42
C SER A 52 12.05 -3.88 1.23
N ASP A 53 11.86 -3.59 2.50
CA ASP A 53 12.94 -3.75 3.47
C ASP A 53 12.82 -5.17 4.04
N ASP A 54 13.90 -5.96 3.97
CA ASP A 54 13.97 -7.31 4.53
C ASP A 54 13.98 -7.30 6.08
N THR A 55 13.91 -6.11 6.69
CA THR A 55 13.59 -6.01 8.10
C THR A 55 12.19 -6.59 8.31
N ALA A 56 12.06 -7.50 9.27
CA ALA A 56 10.80 -8.13 9.66
C ALA A 56 9.82 -7.11 10.26
N VAL A 57 9.42 -6.10 9.49
CA VAL A 57 8.46 -5.09 9.89
C VAL A 57 7.09 -5.75 9.81
N GLY A 58 6.70 -6.39 10.92
CA GLY A 58 5.38 -7.00 11.09
C GLY A 58 4.20 -6.00 11.10
N ASN A 59 4.43 -4.73 10.71
CA ASN A 59 3.42 -3.69 10.60
C ASN A 59 3.59 -2.95 9.27
N SER A 60 2.65 -3.20 8.34
CA SER A 60 2.68 -2.60 7.01
C SER A 60 2.52 -1.09 6.99
N VAL A 61 1.71 -0.55 7.90
CA VAL A 61 1.51 0.89 8.03
C VAL A 61 2.83 1.57 8.33
N LYS A 62 3.59 1.05 9.30
CA LYS A 62 4.88 1.63 9.67
C LYS A 62 5.89 1.59 8.53
N PHE A 63 5.94 0.49 7.78
CA PHE A 63 6.81 0.41 6.60
C PHE A 63 6.44 1.46 5.56
N TRP A 64 5.16 1.66 5.26
CA TRP A 64 4.73 2.68 4.30
C TRP A 64 5.01 4.10 4.80
N GLU A 65 4.80 4.38 6.10
CA GLU A 65 5.21 5.66 6.70
C GLU A 65 6.70 5.92 6.53
N ASP A 66 7.54 4.91 6.76
CA ASP A 66 8.99 5.04 6.65
C ASP A 66 9.44 5.14 5.17
N PHE A 67 8.79 4.39 4.27
CA PHE A 67 9.12 4.37 2.83
C PHE A 67 8.80 5.70 2.14
N PHE A 68 7.57 6.18 2.29
CA PHE A 68 7.13 7.46 1.72
C PHE A 68 7.51 8.65 2.58
N GLY A 69 7.87 8.45 3.86
CA GLY A 69 8.32 9.49 4.77
C GLY A 69 7.38 10.70 4.83
N ASP A 70 7.87 11.83 4.30
CA ASP A 70 7.13 13.09 4.19
C ASP A 70 6.86 13.46 2.72
N ASP A 71 6.78 12.48 1.81
CA ASP A 71 6.50 12.71 0.40
C ASP A 71 5.08 13.24 0.15
N ASP A 72 4.92 14.00 -0.94
CA ASP A 72 3.59 14.44 -1.40
C ASP A 72 2.97 13.35 -2.26
N VAL A 73 2.11 12.56 -1.63
CA VAL A 73 1.46 11.40 -2.23
C VAL A 73 -0.02 11.62 -2.47
N GLU A 74 -0.60 10.80 -3.34
CA GLU A 74 -2.01 10.81 -3.69
C GLU A 74 -2.50 9.38 -3.91
N LEU A 75 -3.65 9.01 -3.34
CA LEU A 75 -4.31 7.76 -3.65
C LEU A 75 -5.02 7.91 -5.00
N VAL A 76 -4.58 7.16 -6.01
CA VAL A 76 -5.05 7.30 -7.40
C VAL A 76 -5.83 6.11 -7.92
N ASP A 77 -5.68 4.94 -7.29
CA ASP A 77 -6.55 3.79 -7.54
C ASP A 77 -6.78 3.02 -6.24
N GLU A 78 -8.00 2.53 -6.07
CA GLU A 78 -8.42 1.76 -4.90
C GLU A 78 -8.72 0.33 -5.36
N TYR A 79 -8.15 -0.68 -4.69
CA TYR A 79 -8.29 -2.07 -5.10
C TYR A 79 -9.73 -2.57 -4.91
N LYS A 80 -10.51 -2.53 -6.00
CA LYS A 80 -11.95 -2.86 -5.97
C LYS A 80 -12.27 -4.31 -5.66
N ALA A 81 -11.39 -5.25 -6.02
CA ALA A 81 -11.71 -6.68 -5.97
C ALA A 81 -11.90 -7.24 -4.56
N VAL A 82 -11.38 -6.58 -3.50
CA VAL A 82 -11.69 -6.94 -2.11
C VAL A 82 -12.94 -6.22 -1.60
N ARG A 83 -13.18 -4.98 -2.06
CA ARG A 83 -14.31 -4.16 -1.61
C ARG A 83 -15.67 -4.70 -2.09
N GLU A 84 -15.74 -5.22 -3.31
CA GLU A 84 -16.98 -5.85 -3.85
C GLU A 84 -17.39 -7.11 -3.04
N THR A 85 -16.43 -7.87 -2.50
CA THR A 85 -16.72 -9.03 -1.64
C THR A 85 -17.18 -8.68 -0.22
N GLU A 86 -16.99 -7.44 0.25
CA GLU A 86 -17.52 -6.99 1.54
C GLU A 86 -18.97 -6.46 1.41
N GLU A 87 -19.32 -5.83 0.29
CA GLU A 87 -20.71 -5.38 0.03
C GLU A 87 -21.68 -6.55 -0.22
N ASP A 88 -21.20 -7.68 -0.75
CA ASP A 88 -22.03 -8.87 -0.98
C ASP A 88 -22.36 -9.67 0.30
N ASN A 89 -21.77 -9.32 1.46
CA ASN A 89 -22.02 -10.02 2.72
C ASN A 89 -23.13 -9.38 3.58
N ASP A 90 -23.70 -8.25 3.15
CA ASP A 90 -24.83 -7.57 3.81
C ASP A 90 -26.19 -7.86 3.12
N THR A 91 -26.25 -8.92 2.29
CA THR A 91 -27.50 -9.39 1.67
C THR A 91 -27.75 -10.88 1.93
N ASP A 92 -28.16 -11.23 3.15
CA ASP A 92 -29.11 -12.33 3.42
C ASP A 92 -29.85 -12.15 4.77
#